data_AF-A0A3M7PP02-F1
#
_entry.id   AF-A0A3M7PP02-F1
#
_cell.length_a   1.000
_cell.length_b   1.000
_cell.length_c   1.000
_cell.angle_alpha   90.00
_cell.angle_beta   90.00
_cell.angle_gamma   90.00
#
_symmetry.space_group_name_H-M   'P 1'
#
loop_
_entity.id
_entity.type
_entity.pdbx_description
1 polymer ?
#
loop_
_entity_poly.entity_id
_entity_poly.type
_entity_poly.pdbx_seq_one_letter_code
_entity_poly.pdbx_strand_id
1 'polypeptide(L)'
;MGKNPLSTRPFWRKINKFRTKKSSNMMPTLALNNIFYKSDKEKGQLFGELLASTFTPNPDLINSTTEYEVNYGISNFFSGKNEKNLFESITITEIILAINKIKENSASG
;
A
#
# COMPACT_ATOMS: atom_id res chain seq x y z
N MET A 1 23.52 -13.73 27.21
CA MET A 1 22.94 -13.55 25.85
C MET A 1 23.45 -14.71 24.97
N GLY A 2 22.62 -15.72 24.71
CA GLY A 2 23.01 -16.87 23.87
C GLY A 2 23.10 -16.48 22.39
N LYS A 3 23.94 -17.18 21.61
CA LYS A 3 24.06 -16.95 20.17
C LYS A 3 22.70 -17.20 19.51
N ASN A 4 22.20 -16.23 18.75
CA ASN A 4 20.93 -16.34 18.05
C ASN A 4 20.95 -17.61 17.16
N PRO A 5 20.00 -18.55 17.32
CA PRO A 5 19.99 -19.80 16.53
C PRO A 5 19.94 -19.54 15.01
N LEU A 6 19.37 -18.40 14.59
CA LEU A 6 19.31 -17.95 13.19
C LEU A 6 20.64 -17.36 12.67
N SER A 7 21.61 -17.07 13.53
CA SER A 7 22.94 -16.58 13.12
C SER A 7 24.00 -17.69 13.15
N THR A 8 23.59 -18.94 13.32
CA THR A 8 24.54 -20.06 13.45
C THR A 8 25.12 -20.49 12.11
N ARG A 9 26.40 -20.88 12.10
CA ARG A 9 27.10 -21.37 10.90
C ARG A 9 26.37 -22.56 10.22
N PRO A 10 25.74 -23.51 10.96
CA PRO A 10 24.90 -24.55 10.37
C PRO A 10 23.65 -24.03 9.66
N PHE A 11 22.98 -23.00 10.20
CA PHE A 11 21.82 -22.37 9.56
C PHE A 11 22.19 -21.79 8.20
N TRP A 12 23.24 -20.95 8.15
CA TRP A 12 23.70 -20.36 6.90
C TRP A 12 24.25 -21.40 5.91
N ARG A 13 24.88 -22.46 6.40
CA ARG A 13 25.31 -23.58 5.55
C ARG A 13 24.13 -24.29 4.88
N LYS A 14 22.99 -24.44 5.57
CA LYS A 14 21.76 -25.01 4.99
C LYS A 14 21.20 -24.12 3.90
N ILE A 15 21.09 -22.81 4.14
CA ILE A 15 20.62 -21.82 3.14
C ILE A 15 21.54 -21.80 1.91
N ASN A 16 22.85 -21.72 2.13
CA ASN A 16 23.82 -21.63 1.04
C ASN A 16 23.87 -22.91 0.19
N LYS A 17 23.58 -24.08 0.75
CA LYS A 17 23.49 -25.35 0.02
C LYS A 17 22.38 -25.34 -1.04
N PHE A 18 21.28 -24.62 -0.81
CA PHE A 18 20.21 -24.46 -1.80
C PHE A 18 20.64 -23.52 -2.93
N ARG A 19 21.43 -22.48 -2.62
CA ARG A 19 21.97 -21.52 -3.59
C ARG A 19 23.05 -22.09 -4.51
N THR A 20 23.85 -23.04 -4.03
CA THR A 20 25.00 -23.58 -4.78
C THR A 20 24.70 -24.87 -5.55
N LYS A 21 23.51 -25.46 -5.38
CA LYS A 21 23.09 -26.57 -6.25
C LYS A 21 22.93 -26.02 -7.67
N LYS A 22 23.50 -26.72 -8.67
CA LYS A 22 23.16 -26.52 -10.08
C LYS A 22 21.66 -26.72 -10.23
N SER A 23 20.90 -25.63 -10.27
CA SER A 23 19.48 -25.66 -10.62
C SER A 23 19.39 -26.03 -12.10
N SER A 24 18.50 -26.95 -12.44
CA SER A 24 18.11 -27.11 -13.84
C SER A 24 17.53 -25.77 -14.32
N ASN A 25 17.84 -25.35 -15.56
CA ASN A 25 17.20 -24.18 -16.17
C ASN A 25 15.70 -24.38 -16.43
N MET A 26 15.14 -25.56 -16.12
CA MET A 26 13.72 -25.86 -16.26
C MET A 26 12.91 -25.24 -15.11
N MET A 27 11.84 -24.53 -15.46
CA MET A 27 10.84 -24.09 -14.48
C MET A 27 10.24 -25.31 -13.76
N PRO A 28 10.01 -25.22 -12.43
CA PRO A 28 9.34 -26.28 -11.69
C PRO A 28 7.94 -26.57 -12.26
N THR A 29 7.48 -27.81 -12.09
CA THR A 29 6.10 -28.19 -12.44
C THR A 29 5.13 -27.49 -11.49
N LEU A 30 4.14 -26.79 -12.05
CA LEU A 30 3.09 -26.16 -11.25
C LEU A 30 1.94 -27.13 -11.06
N ALA A 31 1.35 -27.14 -9.87
CA ALA A 31 0.15 -27.90 -9.57
C ALA A 31 -0.91 -26.94 -9.00
N LEU A 32 -2.07 -26.87 -9.63
CA LEU A 32 -3.20 -26.05 -9.19
C LEU A 32 -4.48 -26.88 -9.37
N ASN A 33 -5.32 -26.97 -8.34
CA ASN A 33 -6.60 -27.70 -8.38
C ASN A 33 -6.51 -29.12 -8.95
N ASN A 34 -5.49 -29.89 -8.54
CA ASN A 34 -5.16 -31.23 -9.05
C ASN A 34 -4.76 -31.31 -10.54
N ILE A 35 -4.55 -30.18 -11.21
CA ILE A 35 -4.03 -30.09 -12.58
C ILE A 35 -2.53 -29.80 -12.52
N PHE A 36 -1.74 -30.55 -13.29
CA PHE A 36 -0.30 -30.39 -13.38
C PHE A 36 0.10 -29.72 -14.69
N TYR A 37 0.77 -28.59 -14.60
CA TYR A 37 1.24 -27.79 -15.75
C TYR A 37 2.73 -28.06 -15.95
N LYS A 38 3.03 -28.87 -16.97
CA LYS A 38 4.38 -29.39 -17.22
C LYS A 38 5.14 -28.51 -18.20
N SER A 39 4.47 -27.99 -19.23
CA SER A 39 5.07 -27.17 -20.27
C SER A 39 5.18 -25.70 -19.83
N ASP A 40 6.26 -25.03 -20.21
CA ASP A 40 6.45 -23.61 -19.91
C ASP A 40 5.40 -22.73 -20.59
N LYS A 41 4.85 -23.16 -21.73
CA LYS A 41 3.72 -22.50 -22.39
C LYS A 41 2.46 -22.54 -21.52
N GLU A 42 2.15 -23.70 -20.95
CA GLU A 42 0.98 -23.88 -20.07
C GLU A 42 1.13 -23.05 -18.80
N LYS A 43 2.33 -23.01 -18.21
CA LYS A 43 2.63 -22.19 -17.04
C LYS A 43 2.48 -20.71 -17.37
N GLY A 44 3.03 -20.26 -18.51
CA GLY A 44 2.93 -18.86 -18.95
C GLY A 44 1.48 -18.42 -19.16
N GLN A 45 0.65 -19.29 -19.77
CA GLN A 45 -0.77 -19.02 -19.94
C GLN A 45 -1.51 -18.91 -18.60
N LEU A 46 -1.27 -19.85 -17.67
CA LEU A 46 -1.87 -19.81 -16.34
C LEU A 46 -1.51 -18.51 -15.58
N PHE A 47 -0.24 -18.09 -15.64
CA PHE A 47 0.18 -16.83 -15.04
C PHE A 47 -0.48 -15.62 -15.72
N GLY A 48 -0.61 -15.63 -17.04
CA GLY A 48 -1.29 -14.58 -17.79
C GLY A 48 -2.75 -14.43 -17.39
N GLU A 49 -3.49 -15.53 -17.30
CA GLU A 49 -4.89 -15.56 -16.87
C GLU A 49 -5.05 -15.08 -15.41
N LEU A 50 -4.14 -15.51 -14.53
CA LEU A 50 -4.14 -15.07 -13.13
C LEU A 50 -3.87 -13.56 -13.00
N LEU A 51 -2.93 -13.02 -13.78
CA LEU A 51 -2.66 -11.58 -13.80
C LEU A 51 -3.84 -10.80 -14.36
N ALA A 52 -4.40 -11.25 -15.48
CA ALA A 52 -5.56 -10.62 -16.11
C ALA A 52 -6.76 -10.56 -15.15
N SER A 53 -7.02 -11.64 -14.40
CA SER A 53 -8.09 -11.69 -13.38
C SER A 53 -7.79 -10.82 -12.15
N THR A 54 -6.53 -10.73 -11.72
CA THR A 54 -6.13 -9.90 -10.57
C THR A 54 -6.27 -8.41 -10.87
N PHE A 55 -5.95 -8.00 -12.10
CA PHE A 55 -5.97 -6.61 -12.54
C PHE A 55 -7.19 -6.25 -13.40
N THR A 56 -8.19 -7.13 -13.48
CA THR A 56 -9.42 -6.77 -14.18
C THR A 56 -10.10 -5.65 -13.40
N PRO A 57 -10.55 -4.57 -14.07
CA PRO A 57 -11.30 -3.51 -13.41
C PRO A 57 -12.46 -4.15 -12.66
N ASN A 58 -12.52 -3.95 -11.34
CA ASN A 58 -13.64 -4.46 -10.55
C ASN A 58 -14.89 -3.71 -11.04
N PRO A 59 -15.95 -4.41 -11.49
CA PRO A 59 -17.18 -3.76 -11.93
C PRO A 59 -17.81 -2.86 -10.86
N ASP A 60 -17.60 -3.18 -9.58
CA ASP A 60 -18.05 -2.37 -8.45
C ASP A 60 -17.21 -1.08 -8.25
N LEU A 61 -16.04 -1.01 -8.88
CA LEU A 61 -15.16 0.16 -8.96
C LEU A 61 -15.17 0.80 -10.36
N ILE A 62 -16.15 0.49 -11.21
CA ILE A 62 -16.43 1.36 -12.35
C ILE A 62 -16.81 2.70 -11.74
N ASN A 63 -15.85 3.63 -11.70
CA ASN A 63 -16.12 5.02 -11.43
C ASN A 63 -17.18 5.44 -12.45
N SER A 64 -18.44 5.45 -12.03
CA SER A 64 -19.56 5.96 -12.83
C SER A 64 -19.35 7.44 -13.13
N THR A 65 -18.50 8.08 -12.33
CA THR A 65 -17.94 9.40 -12.53
C THR A 65 -17.09 9.42 -13.79
N THR A 66 -17.65 10.04 -14.82
CA THR A 66 -16.90 10.39 -16.03
C THR A 66 -15.69 11.27 -15.66
N GLU A 67 -14.61 11.19 -16.45
CA GLU A 67 -13.43 12.04 -16.28
C GLU A 67 -13.81 13.54 -16.22
N TYR A 68 -14.87 13.92 -16.92
CA TYR A 68 -15.48 15.24 -16.86
C TYR A 68 -16.00 15.61 -15.46
N GLU A 69 -16.73 14.71 -14.79
CA GLU A 69 -17.26 14.96 -13.44
C GLU A 69 -16.15 15.10 -12.41
N VAL A 70 -15.07 14.31 -12.53
CA VAL A 70 -13.89 14.42 -11.67
C VAL A 70 -13.20 15.76 -11.89
N ASN A 71 -12.94 16.13 -13.15
CA ASN A 71 -12.31 17.39 -13.50
C ASN A 71 -13.18 18.60 -13.10
N TYR A 72 -14.50 18.49 -13.24
CA TYR A 72 -15.45 19.51 -12.81
C TYR A 72 -15.47 19.65 -11.29
N GLY A 73 -15.48 18.54 -10.55
CA GLY A 73 -15.40 18.54 -9.08
C GLY A 73 -14.13 19.19 -8.56
N ILE A 74 -12.97 18.83 -9.14
CA ILE A 74 -11.66 19.40 -8.81
C ILE A 74 -11.65 20.91 -9.15
N SER A 75 -12.07 21.27 -10.36
CA SER A 75 -12.11 22.66 -10.80
C SER A 75 -13.01 23.51 -9.90
N ASN A 76 -14.21 23.01 -9.56
CA ASN A 76 -15.11 23.71 -8.65
C ASN A 76 -14.53 23.85 -7.24
N PHE A 77 -13.89 22.80 -6.71
CA PHE A 77 -13.26 22.83 -5.40
C PHE A 77 -12.15 23.90 -5.31
N PHE A 78 -11.28 23.97 -6.33
CA PHE A 78 -10.18 24.95 -6.36
C PHE A 78 -10.61 26.34 -6.88
N SER A 79 -11.77 26.48 -7.53
CA SER A 79 -12.26 27.76 -8.07
C SER A 79 -12.83 28.73 -7.02
N GLY A 80 -12.76 28.40 -5.73
CA GLY A 80 -13.02 29.34 -4.65
C GLY A 80 -14.49 29.77 -4.47
N LYS A 81 -15.45 29.12 -5.14
CA LYS A 81 -16.89 29.44 -4.94
C LYS A 81 -17.46 28.92 -3.62
N ASN A 82 -16.71 28.15 -2.85
CA ASN A 82 -17.13 27.54 -1.58
C ASN A 82 -16.20 27.84 -0.40
N GLU A 83 -15.58 29.02 -0.33
CA GLU A 83 -14.96 29.47 0.92
C GLU A 83 -15.78 30.59 1.56
N LYS A 84 -17.01 30.26 1.95
CA LYS A 84 -17.46 30.78 3.24
C LYS A 84 -16.62 30.06 4.28
N ASN A 85 -15.47 30.64 4.62
CA ASN A 85 -14.66 30.38 5.81
C ASN A 85 -15.02 29.06 6.51
N LEU A 86 -14.36 27.95 6.11
CA LEU A 86 -14.54 26.64 6.73
C LEU A 86 -14.29 26.68 8.25
N PHE A 87 -13.60 27.72 8.72
CA PHE A 87 -13.38 28.05 10.10
C PHE A 87 -13.72 29.52 10.35
N GLU A 88 -14.40 29.79 11.46
CA GLU A 88 -14.61 31.15 11.96
C GLU A 88 -13.26 31.85 12.14
N SER A 89 -13.17 33.11 11.71
CA SER A 89 -11.93 33.88 11.81
C SER A 89 -11.58 34.09 13.27
N ILE A 90 -10.40 33.61 13.70
CA ILE A 90 -9.91 33.87 15.04
C ILE A 90 -9.41 35.30 15.18
N THR A 91 -9.78 35.95 16.29
CA THR A 91 -9.33 37.30 16.64
C THR A 91 -8.02 37.26 17.43
N ILE A 92 -7.24 38.35 17.34
CA ILE A 92 -6.01 38.51 18.14
C ILE A 92 -6.31 38.41 19.65
N THR A 93 -7.47 38.87 20.09
CA THR A 93 -7.92 38.79 21.48
C THR A 93 -8.09 37.35 21.96
N GLU A 94 -8.65 36.47 21.14
CA GLU A 94 -8.80 35.05 21.48
C GLU A 94 -7.45 34.34 21.60
N ILE A 95 -6.49 34.70 20.73
CA ILE A 95 -5.12 34.21 20.80
C ILE A 95 -4.47 34.64 22.12
N ILE A 96 -4.61 35.90 22.52
CA ILE A 96 -4.06 36.42 23.79
C ILE A 96 -4.68 35.68 24.99
N LEU A 97 -6.00 35.49 25.00
CA LEU A 97 -6.70 34.79 26.08
C LEU A 97 -6.26 33.32 26.19
N ALA A 98 -6.12 32.62 25.06
CA ALA A 98 -5.62 31.25 25.05
C ALA A 98 -4.20 31.15 25.62
N ILE A 99 -3.31 32.06 25.24
CA ILE A 99 -1.93 32.11 25.75
C ILE A 99 -1.90 32.34 27.26
N ASN A 100 -2.72 33.26 27.77
CA ASN A 100 -2.76 33.55 29.21
C ASN A 100 -3.27 32.34 30.01
N LYS A 101 -4.32 31.68 29.53
CA LYS A 101 -4.85 30.45 30.15
C LYS A 101 -3.81 29.32 30.17
N ILE A 102 -3.03 29.16 29.11
CA ILE A 102 -1.93 28.18 29.07
C ILE A 102 -0.86 28.52 30.12
N LYS A 103 -0.53 29.80 30.30
CA LYS A 103 0.45 30.25 31.31
C LYS A 103 -0.03 29.99 32.74
N GLU A 104 -1.29 30.29 33.04
CA GLU A 104 -1.89 30.02 34.36
C GLU A 104 -1.86 28.51 34.69
N ASN A 105 -2.25 27.67 33.73
CA ASN A 105 -2.25 26.23 33.91
C ASN A 105 -0.82 25.64 34.00
N SER A 106 0.15 26.28 33.35
CA SER A 106 1.57 25.89 33.40
C SER A 106 2.27 26.31 34.69
N ALA A 107 1.72 27.27 35.44
CA ALA A 107 2.28 27.78 36.70
C ALA A 107 1.82 27.01 37.95
N SER A 108 1.00 25.96 37.78
CA SER A 108 0.52 25.09 38.86
C SER A 108 1.43 23.87 39.05
N GLY A 109 2.73 24.11 39.29
CA GLY A 109 3.75 23.11 39.59
C GLY A 109 4.60 23.54 40.77
#